data_AF-A0A086ZHK3-F1
#
_entry.id   AF-A0A086ZHK3-F1
#
_cell.length_a   1.000
_cell.length_b   1.000
_cell.length_c   1.000
_cell.angle_alpha   90.00
_cell.angle_beta   90.00
_cell.angle_gamma   90.00
#
_symmetry.space_group_name_H-M   'P 1'
#
loop_
_entity.id
_entity.type
_entity.pdbx_description
1 polymer ?
#
loop_
_entity_poly.entity_id
_entity_poly.type
_entity_poly.pdbx_seq_one_letter_code
_entity_poly.pdbx_strand_id
1 'polypeptide(L)' 'MDDTNDSEIKLGIPLTAGQYRQIARAAALEQMPAQDWATQKLLAEADDAVEQEVTFQEVNEEFDRILESLEKSTAAA' A
#
# COMPACT_ATOMS: atom_id res chain seq x y z
N MET A 1 -1.01 18.10 21.22
CA MET A 1 -0.30 16.85 20.90
C MET A 1 0.16 17.03 19.47
N ASP A 2 1.42 17.42 19.30
CA ASP A 2 2.06 17.57 17.98
C ASP A 2 2.80 16.27 17.70
N ASP A 3 2.10 15.33 17.04
CA ASP A 3 2.72 14.11 16.50
C ASP A 3 3.14 14.37 15.05
N THR A 4 4.02 15.35 14.83
CA THR A 4 4.72 15.48 13.55
C THR A 4 5.94 14.56 13.62
N ASN A 5 5.69 13.28 13.33
CA ASN A 5 6.72 12.28 13.13
C ASN A 5 7.36 12.53 11.76
N ASP A 6 8.09 13.64 11.61
CA ASP A 6 8.81 14.05 10.39
C ASP A 6 10.07 13.19 10.18
N SER A 7 9.89 11.87 10.17
CA SER A 7 10.93 10.93 9.79
C SER A 7 11.05 10.94 8.26
N GLU A 8 11.89 11.81 7.72
CA GLU A 8 12.17 11.90 6.28
C GLU A 8 12.82 10.58 5.79
N ILE A 9 12.05 9.72 5.12
CA ILE A 9 12.57 8.48 4.52
C ILE A 9 13.32 8.84 3.22
N LYS A 10 14.64 8.73 3.25
CA LYS A 10 15.49 8.89 2.05
C LYS A 10 15.62 7.56 1.31
N LEU A 11 14.87 7.43 0.21
CA LEU A 11 14.87 6.25 -0.65
C LEU A 11 16.07 6.29 -1.61
N GLY A 12 17.20 5.73 -1.20
CA GLY A 12 18.41 5.61 -2.02
C GLY A 12 18.30 4.51 -3.09
N ILE A 13 17.31 4.60 -3.98
CA ILE A 13 17.02 3.55 -4.98
C ILE A 13 17.90 3.77 -6.23
N PRO A 14 18.78 2.83 -6.59
CA PRO A 14 19.56 2.93 -7.82
C PRO A 14 18.65 2.73 -9.03
N LEU A 15 18.61 3.73 -9.92
CA LEU A 15 17.83 3.70 -11.16
C LEU A 15 18.73 3.58 -12.38
N THR A 16 18.32 2.78 -13.35
CA THR A 16 18.94 2.84 -14.69
C THR A 16 18.58 4.15 -15.39
N ALA A 17 19.42 4.59 -16.33
CA ALA A 17 19.12 5.79 -17.12
C ALA A 17 17.78 5.70 -17.89
N GLY A 18 17.35 4.50 -18.26
CA GLY A 18 16.04 4.26 -18.89
C GLY A 18 14.87 4.55 -17.95
N GLN A 19 14.92 3.99 -16.74
CA GLN A 19 13.90 4.19 -15.70
C GLN A 19 13.82 5.66 -15.29
N TYR A 20 14.96 6.32 -15.07
CA TYR A 20 14.98 7.75 -14.75
C TYR A 20 14.31 8.61 -15.82
N ARG A 21 14.55 8.32 -17.12
CA ARG A 21 13.88 9.05 -18.21
C ARG A 21 12.36 8.88 -18.20
N GLN A 22 11.87 7.68 -17.89
CA GLN A 22 10.44 7.43 -17.80
C GLN A 22 9.82 8.18 -16.62
N ILE A 23 10.45 8.12 -15.45
CA ILE A 23 10.03 8.86 -14.25
C ILE A 23 10.05 10.37 -14.51
N ALA A 24 11.14 10.90 -15.06
CA ALA A 24 11.26 12.32 -15.37
C ALA A 24 10.20 12.80 -16.37
N ARG A 25 9.85 11.97 -17.36
CA ARG A 25 8.77 12.29 -18.31
C ARG A 25 7.40 12.31 -17.62
N ALA A 26 7.11 11.33 -16.77
CA ALA A 26 5.85 11.28 -16.04
C ALA A 26 5.71 12.46 -15.06
N ALA A 27 6.79 12.74 -14.32
CA ALA A 27 6.85 13.89 -13.41
C ALA A 27 6.69 15.23 -14.13
N ALA A 28 7.27 15.37 -15.33
CA ALA A 28 7.09 16.57 -16.15
C ALA A 28 5.64 16.76 -16.63
N LEU A 29 4.90 15.68 -16.92
CA LEU A 29 3.47 15.77 -17.25
C LEU A 29 2.63 16.24 -16.06
N GLU A 30 3.03 15.86 -14.85
CA GLU A 30 2.39 16.28 -13.59
C GLU A 30 2.99 17.57 -13.00
N GLN A 31 3.90 18.24 -13.73
CA GLN A 31 4.55 19.51 -13.34
C GLN A 31 5.23 19.47 -11.97
N MET A 32 5.87 18.35 -11.63
CA MET A 32 6.58 18.16 -10.36
C MET A 32 7.98 17.57 -10.53
N PRO A 33 8.86 17.68 -9.52
CA PRO A 33 10.18 17.04 -9.55
C PRO A 33 10.08 15.52 -9.66
N ALA A 34 11.03 14.92 -10.41
CA ALA A 34 11.07 13.48 -10.65
C ALA A 34 11.16 12.65 -9.35
N GLN A 35 11.90 13.15 -8.37
CA GLN A 35 12.04 12.51 -7.06
C GLN A 35 10.74 12.53 -6.25
N ASP A 36 10.03 13.66 -6.26
CA ASP A 36 8.77 13.82 -5.53
C ASP A 36 7.69 12.94 -6.17
N TRP A 37 7.62 12.93 -7.50
CA TRP A 37 6.71 12.04 -8.24
C TRP A 37 6.97 10.58 -7.92
N ALA A 38 8.23 10.13 -7.96
CA ALA A 38 8.58 8.74 -7.67
C ALA A 38 8.24 8.36 -6.23
N THR A 39 8.52 9.25 -5.27
CA THR A 39 8.19 9.04 -3.85
C THR A 39 6.68 8.93 -3.66
N GLN A 40 5.90 9.84 -4.25
CA GLN A 40 4.44 9.82 -4.13
C GLN A 40 3.84 8.54 -4.72
N LYS A 41 4.30 8.09 -5.89
CA LYS A 41 3.80 6.83 -6.48
C LYS A 41 4.20 5.62 -5.65
N LEU A 42 5.41 5.60 -5.10
CA LEU A 42 5.84 4.51 -4.22
C LEU A 42 5.00 4.44 -2.94
N LEU A 43 4.72 5.59 -2.32
CA LEU A 43 3.89 5.65 -1.12
C LEU A 43 2.45 5.23 -1.42
N ALA A 44 1.87 5.70 -2.53
CA ALA A 44 0.52 5.30 -2.93
C ALA A 44 0.41 3.78 -3.16
N GLU A 45 1.40 3.17 -3.84
CA GLU A 45 1.42 1.72 -4.03
C GLU A 45 1.63 0.96 -2.71
N ALA A 46 2.43 1.51 -1.79
CA ALA A 46 2.62 0.92 -0.47
C ALA A 46 1.33 0.98 0.37
N ASP A 47 0.61 2.10 0.33
CA ASP A 47 -0.69 2.26 0.99
C ASP A 47 -1.71 1.28 0.40
N ASP A 48 -1.83 1.19 -0.93
CA ASP A 48 -2.72 0.25 -1.61
C ASP A 48 -2.39 -1.21 -1.25
N ALA A 49 -1.11 -1.57 -1.15
CA ALA A 49 -0.68 -2.90 -0.74
C ALA A 49 -1.07 -3.22 0.70
N VAL A 50 -0.92 -2.26 1.62
CA VAL A 50 -1.34 -2.40 3.01
C VAL A 50 -2.87 -2.51 3.12
N GLU A 51 -3.62 -1.67 2.42
CA GLU A 51 -5.09 -1.71 2.42
C GLU A 51 -5.62 -3.05 1.86
N GLN A 52 -5.00 -3.57 0.80
CA GLN A 52 -5.33 -4.90 0.27
C GLN A 52 -5.05 -6.00 1.30
N GLU A 53 -3.90 -5.97 1.98
CA GLU A 53 -3.57 -6.95 3.03
C GLU A 53 -4.58 -6.91 4.18
N VAL A 54 -4.95 -5.72 4.66
CA VAL A 54 -5.99 -5.53 5.67
C VAL A 54 -7.33 -6.10 5.20
N THR A 55 -7.73 -5.83 3.96
CA THR A 55 -8.97 -6.35 3.38
C THR A 55 -8.98 -7.89 3.32
N PHE A 56 -7.86 -8.50 2.93
CA PHE A 56 -7.74 -9.97 2.92
C PHE A 56 -7.83 -10.58 4.33
N GLN A 57 -7.24 -9.92 5.34
CA GLN A 57 -7.34 -10.36 6.73
C GLN A 57 -8.79 -10.30 7.23
N GLU A 58 -9.50 -9.18 7.02
CA GLU A 58 -10.90 -9.03 7.41
C GLU A 58 -11.82 -10.07 6.76
N VAL A 59 -11.60 -10.35 5.46
CA VAL A 59 -12.36 -11.39 4.74
C VAL A 59 -12.09 -12.77 5.34
N ASN A 60 -10.85 -13.10 5.67
CA ASN A 60 -10.52 -14.39 6.28
C ASN A 60 -11.14 -14.53 7.68
N GLU A 61 -11.10 -13.48 8.51
CA GLU A 61 -11.73 -13.49 9.83
C GLU A 61 -13.25 -13.65 9.77
N GLU A 62 -13.91 -13.02 8.79
CA GLU A 62 -15.34 -13.19 8.55
C GLU A 62 -15.65 -14.62 8.07
N PHE A 63 -14.79 -15.19 7.21
CA PHE A 63 -14.93 -16.56 6.74
C PHE A 63 -14.82 -17.58 7.89
N ASP A 64 -13.85 -17.39 8.79
CA ASP A 64 -13.68 -18.22 9.98
C ASP A 64 -14.88 -18.11 10.93
N ARG A 65 -15.44 -16.90 11.12
CA ARG A 65 -16.67 -16.69 11.90
C ARG A 65 -17.88 -17.41 11.30
N ILE A 66 -18.03 -17.39 9.97
CA ILE A 66 -19.11 -18.12 9.28
C ILE A 66 -18.95 -19.63 9.47
N LEU A 67 -17.74 -20.16 9.32
CA LEU A 67 -17.45 -21.58 9.55
C LEU A 67 -17.78 -22.01 10.99
N GLU A 68 -17.35 -21.24 11.98
CA GLU A 68 -17.66 -21.50 13.40
C GLU A 68 -19.19 -21.52 13.67
N SER A 69 -19.93 -20.60 13.04
CA SER A 69 -21.38 -20.52 13.17
C SER A 69 -22.09 -21.72 12.55
N LEU A 70 -21.59 -22.21 11.40
CA LEU A 70 -22.12 -23.39 10.73
C LEU A 70 -21.86 -24.65 11.58
N GLU A 71 -20.63 -24.82 12.07
CA GLU A 71 -20.27 -25.96 12.94
C GLU A 71 -21.14 -26.02 14.19
N LYS A 72 -21.32 -24.89 14.88
CA LYS A 72 -22.21 -24.80 16.06
C LYS A 72 -23.66 -25.12 15.73
N SER A 73 -24.15 -24.70 14.57
CA SER A 73 -25.53 -24.97 14.13
C SER A 73 -25.74 -26.43 13.74
N THR A 74 -24.76 -27.08 13.14
CA THR A 74 -24.81 -28.51 12.79
C THR A 74 -24.58 -29.44 13.97
N ALA A 75 -23.80 -29.04 14.98
CA ALA A 75 -23.59 -29.82 16.21
C ALA A 75 -24.80 -29.80 17.16
N ALA A 76 -25.73 -28.87 16.96
CA ALA A 76 -26.96 -28.74 17.75
C ALA A 76 -28.20 -29.42 17.11
N ALA A 77 -28.04 -30.02 15.92
CA ALA A 77 -29.07 -30.77 15.19
C ALA A 77 -28.89 -32.28 15.36
#